data_AF-A0A946QFB7-F1
#
_entry.id   AF-A0A946QFB7-F1
#
_cell.length_a   1.000
_cell.length_b   1.000
_cell.length_c   1.000
_cell.angle_alpha   90.00
_cell.angle_beta   90.00
_cell.angle_gamma   90.00
#
_symmetry.space_group_name_H-M   'P 1'
#
loop_
_entity.id
_entity.type
_entity.pdbx_description
1 polymer ?
#
loop_
_entity_poly.entity_id
_entity_poly.type
_entity_poly.pdbx_seq_one_letter_code
_entity_poly.pdbx_strand_id
1 'polypeptide(L)'
;MADRLYTSSEADEILSALRFETKLEKAVLARIAFALSLKKDGPSVSPSLKFTGGEMKRPTFFGADENFFRTLISFVYQTPDISEDKLYSNKSIIKDHIDSGSKHLSDLFIECGRDSGKLISKLTKLVEFSGRKEMKGKGLDIFIGKTLLQKSDFFMALNNTKIHANSHLAIMGKPGVGKTQFLLKILTDIRIQSNFQTNFIYFDYKGDVVDNEQFLKVARVQPFQLLQGGISLPINPFVLPAYDEQTINVSAREKSESFASINAKLGVVQKGAFTEAIRAAYAKRQDTPASYPDFQDILEIASAMYEDDNKKDDSLIEVLRDLADFDLFWKHGSENPPIDRLTNRTLLIDVHAMPVLKELVAYLVIERIYKEMASLPDSPVEDGNRTIR
;
A
#
# COMPACT_ATOMS: atom_id res chain seq x y z
N MET A 1 13.69 16.13 34.96
CA MET A 1 13.11 16.13 33.60
C MET A 1 11.79 16.88 33.68
N ALA A 2 11.57 17.90 32.87
CA ALA A 2 10.31 18.65 32.93
C ALA A 2 9.14 17.80 32.42
N ASP A 3 8.06 17.74 33.19
CA ASP A 3 6.83 17.01 32.90
C ASP A 3 5.77 17.88 32.20
N ARG A 4 6.06 19.16 32.04
CA ARG A 4 5.17 20.18 31.49
C ARG A 4 5.95 21.34 30.86
N LEU A 5 5.28 22.06 29.98
CA LEU A 5 5.67 23.38 29.48
C LEU A 5 4.51 24.37 29.64
N TYR A 6 4.80 25.66 29.61
CA TYR A 6 3.80 26.73 29.60
C TYR A 6 3.91 27.50 28.29
N THR A 7 2.82 27.60 27.54
CA THR A 7 2.77 28.37 26.29
C THR A 7 2.89 29.88 26.57
N SER A 8 3.02 30.69 25.52
CA SER A 8 2.78 32.12 25.64
C SER A 8 1.29 32.43 25.84
N SER A 9 0.93 33.54 26.48
CA SER A 9 -0.48 33.95 26.61
C SER A 9 -1.17 34.10 25.25
N GLU A 10 -0.45 34.64 24.26
CA GLU A 10 -0.93 34.78 22.88
C GLU A 10 -1.26 33.42 22.25
N ALA A 11 -0.36 32.44 22.35
CA ALA A 11 -0.64 31.09 21.85
C ALA A 11 -1.78 30.42 22.62
N ASP A 12 -1.87 30.65 23.94
CA ASP A 12 -2.94 30.10 24.76
C ASP A 12 -4.33 30.62 24.36
N GLU A 13 -4.43 31.92 24.10
CA GLU A 13 -5.64 32.59 23.61
C GLU A 13 -6.03 32.04 22.24
N ILE A 14 -5.09 31.95 21.29
CA ILE A 14 -5.34 31.42 19.95
C ILE A 14 -5.85 29.98 20.01
N LEU A 15 -5.15 29.10 20.73
CA LEU A 15 -5.52 27.69 20.83
C LEU A 15 -6.88 27.53 21.54
N SER A 16 -7.20 28.38 22.51
CA SER A 16 -8.49 28.36 23.20
C SER A 16 -9.63 28.84 22.30
N ALA A 17 -9.41 29.88 21.51
CA ALA A 17 -10.38 30.36 20.52
C ALA A 17 -10.64 29.29 19.44
N LEU A 18 -9.57 28.73 18.86
CA LEU A 18 -9.70 27.67 17.85
C LEU A 18 -10.36 26.40 18.39
N ARG A 19 -10.15 26.06 19.67
CA ARG A 19 -10.87 24.96 20.32
C ARG A 19 -12.38 25.20 20.32
N PHE A 20 -12.81 26.42 20.61
CA PHE A 20 -14.23 26.75 20.61
C PHE A 20 -14.85 26.64 19.21
N GLU A 21 -14.14 27.12 18.19
CA GLU A 21 -14.58 27.14 16.79
C GLU A 21 -14.55 25.77 16.10
N THR A 22 -13.50 24.98 16.34
CA THR A 22 -13.27 23.69 15.66
C THR A 22 -13.78 22.49 16.44
N LYS A 23 -14.06 22.66 17.74
CA LYS A 23 -14.35 21.59 18.71
C LYS A 23 -13.20 20.59 18.93
N LEU A 24 -12.02 20.84 18.37
CA LEU A 24 -10.83 20.04 18.62
C LEU A 24 -10.24 20.33 20.01
N GLU A 25 -9.66 19.32 20.63
CA GLU A 25 -8.94 19.51 21.89
C GLU A 25 -7.71 20.41 21.71
N LYS A 26 -7.39 21.15 22.78
CA LYS A 26 -6.26 22.10 22.78
C LYS A 26 -4.92 21.40 22.49
N ALA A 27 -4.74 20.18 22.98
CA ALA A 27 -3.55 19.36 22.71
C ALA A 27 -3.44 18.97 21.23
N VAL A 28 -4.56 18.64 20.58
CA VAL A 28 -4.60 18.34 19.14
C VAL A 28 -4.22 19.58 18.33
N LEU A 29 -4.80 20.75 18.67
CA LEU A 29 -4.46 22.01 18.03
C LEU A 29 -2.98 22.39 18.23
N ALA A 30 -2.42 22.12 19.41
CA ALA A 30 -1.00 22.34 19.68
C ALA A 30 -0.09 21.42 18.86
N ARG A 31 -0.47 20.16 18.62
CA ARG A 31 0.26 19.26 17.70
C ARG A 31 0.20 19.75 16.26
N ILE A 32 -0.96 20.26 15.81
CA ILE A 32 -1.11 20.85 14.47
C ILE A 32 -0.23 22.10 14.35
N ALA A 33 -0.25 22.99 15.35
CA ALA A 33 0.61 24.17 15.42
C ALA A 33 2.09 23.79 15.33
N PHE A 34 2.51 22.84 16.17
CA PHE A 34 3.87 22.30 16.16
C PHE A 34 4.27 21.81 14.77
N ALA A 35 3.45 20.96 14.13
CA ALA A 35 3.76 20.40 12.82
C ALA A 35 3.84 21.47 11.71
N LEU A 36 2.96 22.48 11.75
CA LEU A 36 2.98 23.61 10.81
C LEU A 36 4.26 24.42 10.94
N SER A 37 4.64 24.78 12.17
CA SER A 37 5.87 25.53 12.42
C SER A 37 7.11 24.71 12.11
N LEU A 38 7.14 23.42 12.45
CA LEU A 38 8.26 22.54 12.12
C LEU A 38 8.50 22.46 10.61
N LYS A 39 7.43 22.46 9.80
CA LYS A 39 7.51 22.47 8.33
C LYS A 39 7.88 23.84 7.75
N LYS A 40 7.31 24.93 8.26
CA LYS A 40 7.52 26.28 7.73
C LYS A 40 8.80 26.94 8.23
N ASP A 41 9.02 26.87 9.53
CA ASP A 41 10.08 27.60 10.23
C ASP A 41 11.29 26.69 10.44
N GLY A 42 11.07 25.39 10.72
CA GLY A 42 12.15 24.44 10.96
C GLY A 42 13.16 24.95 12.00
N PRO A 43 14.48 24.80 11.78
CA PRO A 43 15.51 25.31 12.70
C PRO A 43 15.56 26.85 12.83
N SER A 44 14.86 27.58 11.96
CA SER A 44 14.80 29.05 11.99
C SER A 44 13.68 29.61 12.88
N VAL A 45 12.95 28.74 13.58
CA VAL A 45 11.89 29.17 14.52
C VAL A 45 12.44 30.12 15.58
N SER A 46 11.68 31.17 15.87
CA SER A 46 12.07 32.14 16.90
C SER A 46 11.85 31.58 18.30
N PRO A 47 12.83 31.68 19.22
CA PRO A 47 12.67 31.22 20.59
C PRO A 47 11.54 31.95 21.31
N SER A 48 10.66 31.21 21.97
CA SER A 48 9.56 31.77 22.73
C SER A 48 9.92 31.97 24.19
N LEU A 49 10.17 33.23 24.56
CA LEU A 49 10.64 33.63 25.89
C LEU A 49 9.53 33.83 26.93
N LYS A 50 8.25 33.73 26.54
CA LYS A 50 7.09 33.98 27.42
C LYS A 50 6.48 32.66 27.89
N PHE A 51 6.17 32.57 29.19
CA PHE A 51 5.63 31.38 29.88
C PHE A 51 4.31 31.69 30.61
N THR A 52 3.56 32.67 30.11
CA THR A 52 2.39 33.24 30.77
C THR A 52 1.07 32.60 30.35
N GLY A 53 1.11 31.64 29.44
CA GLY A 53 -0.04 30.91 28.93
C GLY A 53 -0.37 29.66 29.74
N GLY A 54 -1.17 28.79 29.14
CA GLY A 54 -1.66 27.58 29.78
C GLY A 54 -0.60 26.50 29.92
N GLU A 55 -0.79 25.65 30.94
CA GLU A 55 0.02 24.47 31.15
C GLU A 55 -0.28 23.40 30.09
N MET A 56 0.78 22.82 29.54
CA MET A 56 0.71 21.64 28.68
C MET A 56 1.57 20.53 29.25
N LYS A 57 0.91 19.43 29.64
CA LYS A 57 1.59 18.26 30.20
C LYS A 57 2.18 17.40 29.09
N ARG A 58 3.37 16.88 29.33
CA ARG A 58 4.13 16.04 28.41
C ARG A 58 3.34 14.81 27.93
N PRO A 59 2.68 14.02 28.80
CA PRO A 59 1.89 12.86 28.36
C PRO A 59 0.69 13.26 27.49
N THR A 60 0.09 14.42 27.75
CA THR A 60 -1.04 14.94 26.96
C THR A 60 -0.58 15.38 25.58
N PHE A 61 0.59 16.04 25.48
CA PHE A 61 1.13 16.47 24.19
C PHE A 61 1.61 15.29 23.34
N PHE A 62 2.35 14.34 23.90
CA PHE A 62 2.91 13.25 23.10
C PHE A 62 1.97 12.05 22.91
N GLY A 63 1.12 11.73 23.89
CA GLY A 63 0.43 10.44 23.90
C GLY A 63 1.43 9.28 23.88
N ALA A 64 1.22 8.30 22.99
CA ALA A 64 2.12 7.17 22.81
C ALA A 64 3.30 7.45 21.84
N ASP A 65 3.32 8.63 21.20
CA ASP A 65 4.13 8.87 20.00
C ASP A 65 5.41 9.68 20.27
N GLU A 66 5.89 9.76 21.52
CA GLU A 66 7.01 10.64 21.87
C GLU A 66 8.28 10.39 21.03
N ASN A 67 8.62 9.12 20.78
CA ASN A 67 9.76 8.72 19.95
C ASN A 67 9.62 9.20 18.50
N PHE A 68 8.39 9.25 17.98
CA PHE A 68 8.12 9.75 16.64
C PHE A 68 8.40 11.26 16.57
N PHE A 69 7.93 12.05 17.54
CA PHE A 69 8.23 13.49 17.60
C PHE A 69 9.74 13.75 17.73
N ARG A 70 10.44 13.00 18.57
CA ARG A 70 11.90 13.10 18.72
C ARG A 70 12.61 12.84 17.38
N THR A 71 12.18 11.81 16.66
CA THR A 71 12.73 11.47 15.33
C THR A 71 12.48 12.57 14.31
N LEU A 72 11.27 13.13 14.26
CA LEU A 72 10.92 14.23 13.36
C LEU A 72 11.79 15.47 13.61
N ILE A 73 11.93 15.87 14.88
CA ILE A 73 12.76 17.03 15.23
C ILE A 73 14.22 16.75 14.90
N SER A 74 14.74 15.57 15.24
CA SER A 74 16.12 15.17 14.94
C SER A 74 16.43 15.23 13.44
N PHE A 75 15.48 14.78 12.62
CA PHE A 75 15.57 14.86 11.16
C PHE A 75 15.59 16.31 10.65
N VAL A 76 14.66 17.15 11.11
CA VAL A 76 14.54 18.55 10.67
C VAL A 76 15.72 19.41 11.14
N TYR A 77 16.20 19.18 12.36
CA TYR A 77 17.32 19.89 12.96
C TYR A 77 18.69 19.27 12.65
N GLN A 78 18.72 18.16 11.88
CA GLN A 78 19.94 17.43 11.55
C GLN A 78 20.82 17.13 12.77
N THR A 79 20.19 16.83 13.91
CA THR A 79 20.87 16.60 15.19
C THR A 79 20.55 15.18 15.65
N PRO A 80 21.56 14.33 15.90
CA PRO A 80 21.35 12.90 16.17
C PRO A 80 20.78 12.61 17.56
N ASP A 81 20.94 13.53 18.52
CA ASP A 81 20.38 13.38 19.86
C ASP A 81 19.89 14.73 20.42
N ILE A 82 18.76 14.69 21.12
CA ILE A 82 18.09 15.84 21.70
C ILE A 82 17.92 15.58 23.19
N SER A 83 18.66 16.29 24.03
CA SER A 83 18.50 16.20 25.48
C SER A 83 17.06 16.51 25.90
N GLU A 84 16.60 15.88 26.97
CA GLU A 84 15.24 15.99 27.49
C GLU A 84 14.73 17.43 27.67
N ASP A 85 15.56 18.32 28.23
CA ASP A 85 15.19 19.72 28.45
C ASP A 85 15.09 20.52 27.14
N LYS A 86 15.84 20.12 26.09
CA LYS A 86 15.73 20.69 24.74
C LYS A 86 14.52 20.16 23.98
N LEU A 87 14.07 18.95 24.30
CA LEU A 87 12.86 18.36 23.71
C LEU A 87 11.61 18.98 24.32
N TYR A 88 11.47 18.93 25.65
CA TYR A 88 10.23 19.32 26.32
C TYR A 88 10.49 20.07 27.64
N SER A 89 10.40 21.40 27.59
CA SER A 89 10.55 22.33 28.71
C SER A 89 10.04 23.73 28.33
N ASN A 90 10.10 24.69 29.25
CA ASN A 90 9.78 26.09 28.94
C ASN A 90 10.75 26.74 27.94
N LYS A 91 11.90 26.13 27.62
CA LYS A 91 12.86 26.65 26.62
C LYS A 91 13.16 25.61 25.55
N SER A 92 12.19 24.75 25.25
CA SER A 92 12.39 23.63 24.33
C SER A 92 11.93 23.94 22.92
N ILE A 93 12.45 23.13 21.98
CA ILE A 93 12.10 23.19 20.55
C ILE A 93 10.59 23.04 20.35
N ILE A 94 9.95 22.12 21.09
CA ILE A 94 8.52 21.90 20.98
C ILE A 94 7.73 23.15 21.36
N LYS A 95 8.12 23.83 22.43
CA LYS A 95 7.45 25.06 22.85
C LYS A 95 7.57 26.15 21.80
N ASP A 96 8.77 26.36 21.27
CA ASP A 96 9.04 27.38 20.25
C ASP A 96 8.14 27.15 19.02
N HIS A 97 8.02 25.89 18.59
CA HIS A 97 7.13 25.52 17.49
C HIS A 97 5.64 25.57 17.83
N ILE A 98 5.21 25.29 19.06
CA ILE A 98 3.80 25.46 19.45
C ILE A 98 3.42 26.94 19.41
N ASP A 99 4.25 27.82 19.97
CA ASP A 99 3.97 29.25 20.03
C ASP A 99 4.02 29.90 18.63
N SER A 100 5.05 29.60 17.83
CA SER A 100 5.12 30.07 16.43
C SER A 100 4.00 29.48 15.58
N GLY A 101 3.76 28.18 15.72
CA GLY A 101 2.71 27.45 15.01
C GLY A 101 1.29 27.95 15.29
N SER A 102 1.04 28.42 16.51
CA SER A 102 -0.25 29.02 16.88
C SER A 102 -0.50 30.30 16.09
N LYS A 103 0.54 31.11 15.85
CA LYS A 103 0.43 32.32 15.00
C LYS A 103 0.10 31.94 13.56
N HIS A 104 0.81 30.96 13.00
CA HIS A 104 0.50 30.43 11.66
C HIS A 104 -0.94 29.92 11.53
N LEU A 105 -1.47 29.27 12.58
CA LEU A 105 -2.87 28.84 12.61
C LEU A 105 -3.84 30.01 12.65
N SER A 106 -3.54 31.04 13.44
CA SER A 106 -4.35 32.26 13.50
C SER A 106 -4.39 32.97 12.15
N ASP A 107 -3.24 33.13 11.48
CA ASP A 107 -3.16 33.75 10.16
C ASP A 107 -3.97 32.96 9.13
N LEU A 108 -3.82 31.63 9.12
CA LEU A 108 -4.62 30.74 8.25
C LEU A 108 -6.12 30.86 8.54
N PHE A 109 -6.52 30.98 9.80
CA PHE A 109 -7.92 31.14 10.17
C PHE A 109 -8.49 32.47 9.67
N ILE A 110 -7.72 33.55 9.78
CA ILE A 110 -8.09 34.88 9.24
C ILE A 110 -8.20 34.81 7.71
N GLU A 111 -7.23 34.21 7.02
CA GLU A 111 -7.25 34.02 5.56
C GLU A 111 -8.45 33.19 5.08
N CYS A 112 -8.92 32.25 5.91
CA CYS A 112 -10.11 31.45 5.65
C CYS A 112 -11.43 32.21 5.92
N GLY A 113 -11.37 33.50 6.28
CA GLY A 113 -12.54 34.31 6.62
C GLY A 113 -13.14 33.95 7.98
N ARG A 114 -12.31 33.44 8.92
CA ARG A 114 -12.73 32.96 10.25
C ARG A 114 -13.75 31.82 10.21
N ASP A 115 -13.67 30.99 9.17
CA ASP A 115 -14.51 29.81 8.99
C ASP A 115 -13.72 28.56 9.36
N SER A 116 -14.19 27.83 10.38
CA SER A 116 -13.52 26.63 10.88
C SER A 116 -13.52 25.49 9.87
N GLY A 117 -14.58 25.32 9.08
CA GLY A 117 -14.65 24.30 8.02
C GLY A 117 -13.62 24.54 6.92
N LYS A 118 -13.46 25.80 6.48
CA LYS A 118 -12.45 26.20 5.50
C LYS A 118 -11.04 26.07 6.07
N LEU A 119 -10.82 26.40 7.34
CA LEU A 119 -9.54 26.18 8.01
C LEU A 119 -9.15 24.70 7.99
N ILE A 120 -10.04 23.80 8.44
CA ILE A 120 -9.78 22.36 8.43
C ILE A 120 -9.55 21.86 7.00
N SER A 121 -10.33 22.32 6.02
CA SER A 121 -10.12 22.00 4.60
C SER A 121 -8.77 22.49 4.08
N LYS A 122 -8.30 23.67 4.50
CA LYS A 122 -6.99 24.20 4.09
C LYS A 122 -5.85 23.45 4.76
N LEU A 123 -5.97 23.13 6.05
CA LEU A 123 -4.99 22.34 6.81
C LEU A 123 -4.83 20.93 6.22
N THR A 124 -5.92 20.26 5.88
CA THR A 124 -5.88 18.93 5.22
C THR A 124 -5.24 18.99 3.83
N LYS A 125 -5.26 20.14 3.15
CA LYS A 125 -4.53 20.33 1.89
C LYS A 125 -3.02 20.52 2.06
N LEU A 126 -2.55 20.99 3.22
CA LEU A 126 -1.13 21.21 3.55
C LEU A 126 -0.40 19.93 3.94
N VAL A 127 -1.15 18.89 4.32
CA VAL A 127 -0.66 17.54 4.59
C VAL A 127 -0.80 16.72 3.31
N GLU A 128 0.31 16.11 2.88
CA GLU A 128 0.22 15.00 1.94
C GLU A 128 -0.15 13.76 2.75
N PHE A 129 -1.43 13.41 2.79
CA PHE A 129 -1.81 12.05 3.17
C PHE A 129 -1.24 11.13 2.09
N SER A 130 -0.11 10.48 2.37
CA SER A 130 0.36 9.32 1.60
C SER A 130 -0.74 8.25 1.70
N GLY A 131 -1.70 8.31 0.77
CA GLY A 131 -2.88 7.47 0.73
C GLY A 131 -4.19 8.15 0.31
N ARG A 132 -4.38 9.47 0.45
CA ARG A 132 -5.62 10.16 0.01
C ARG A 132 -5.42 11.63 -0.38
N LYS A 133 -4.85 11.84 -1.56
CA LYS A 133 -5.32 12.85 -2.52
C LYS A 133 -5.37 12.15 -3.85
N GLU A 134 -6.56 12.06 -4.44
CA GLU A 134 -6.73 11.62 -5.82
C GLU A 134 -6.07 12.65 -6.74
N MET A 135 -4.76 12.50 -6.99
CA MET A 135 -4.21 12.79 -8.31
C MET A 135 -4.18 11.47 -9.08
N LYS A 136 -5.37 10.90 -9.23
CA LYS A 136 -5.60 9.68 -9.98
C LYS A 136 -5.36 9.96 -11.46
N GLY A 137 -4.17 9.60 -11.98
CA GLY A 137 -3.85 9.42 -13.40
C GLY A 137 -4.51 10.39 -14.40
N LYS A 138 -4.72 11.66 -14.05
CA LYS A 138 -5.35 12.62 -14.94
C LYS A 138 -4.40 12.90 -16.09
N GLY A 139 -4.80 12.51 -17.31
CA GLY A 139 -3.96 12.63 -18.50
C GLY A 139 -2.75 11.71 -18.42
N LEU A 140 -2.96 10.39 -18.49
CA LEU A 140 -1.87 9.42 -18.58
C LEU A 140 -1.47 9.27 -20.07
N ASP A 141 -0.95 10.37 -20.61
CA ASP A 141 -0.42 10.45 -21.96
C ASP A 141 1.05 10.03 -21.93
N ILE A 142 1.32 8.81 -22.37
CA ILE A 142 2.67 8.24 -22.36
C ILE A 142 3.35 8.62 -23.67
N PHE A 143 4.45 9.36 -23.60
CA PHE A 143 5.27 9.67 -24.78
C PHE A 143 5.88 8.39 -25.36
N ILE A 144 5.40 7.88 -26.48
CA ILE A 144 5.87 6.61 -27.05
C ILE A 144 7.12 6.81 -27.92
N GLY A 145 7.25 7.97 -28.56
CA GLY A 145 8.35 8.26 -29.46
C GLY A 145 7.98 9.33 -30.46
N LYS A 146 8.68 9.36 -31.60
CA LYS A 146 8.45 10.35 -32.66
C LYS A 146 7.97 9.69 -33.95
N THR A 147 7.09 10.38 -34.67
CA THR A 147 6.70 9.95 -36.02
C THR A 147 7.89 9.97 -36.98
N LEU A 148 7.91 9.07 -37.96
CA LEU A 148 9.07 8.91 -38.85
C LEU A 148 9.29 10.13 -39.75
N LEU A 149 8.21 10.66 -40.33
CA LEU A 149 8.25 11.71 -41.35
C LEU A 149 8.45 13.10 -40.74
N GLN A 150 7.61 13.47 -39.77
CA GLN A 150 7.55 14.83 -39.24
C GLN A 150 8.38 15.01 -37.96
N LYS A 151 8.88 13.90 -37.38
CA LYS A 151 9.55 13.89 -36.07
C LYS A 151 8.71 14.51 -34.95
N SER A 152 7.40 14.54 -35.12
CA SER A 152 6.45 15.00 -34.12
C SER A 152 6.33 13.97 -32.99
N ASP A 153 6.17 14.48 -31.78
CA ASP A 153 5.99 13.63 -30.60
C ASP A 153 4.67 12.86 -30.70
N PHE A 154 4.71 11.58 -30.37
CA PHE A 154 3.57 10.67 -30.37
C PHE A 154 3.29 10.21 -28.96
N PHE A 155 2.09 10.49 -28.48
CA PHE A 155 1.62 10.14 -27.14
C PHE A 155 0.52 9.08 -27.24
N MET A 156 0.58 8.08 -26.35
CA MET A 156 -0.46 7.08 -26.18
C MET A 156 -1.38 7.50 -25.03
N ALA A 157 -2.65 7.71 -25.35
CA ALA A 157 -3.68 8.10 -24.39
C ALA A 157 -4.28 6.87 -23.70
N LEU A 158 -3.49 6.21 -22.84
CA LEU A 158 -3.79 4.88 -22.28
C LEU A 158 -5.13 4.80 -21.55
N ASN A 159 -5.57 5.91 -20.97
CA ASN A 159 -6.76 5.97 -20.13
C ASN A 159 -7.91 6.82 -20.70
N ASN A 160 -7.82 7.23 -21.96
CA ASN A 160 -8.85 8.01 -22.61
C ASN A 160 -10.02 7.14 -23.07
N THR A 161 -11.16 7.24 -22.38
CA THR A 161 -12.36 6.44 -22.63
C THR A 161 -13.12 6.83 -23.89
N LYS A 162 -12.80 7.97 -24.51
CA LYS A 162 -13.37 8.38 -25.81
C LYS A 162 -12.67 7.67 -26.97
N ILE A 163 -11.42 7.25 -26.77
CA ILE A 163 -10.60 6.58 -27.78
C ILE A 163 -10.61 5.05 -27.56
N HIS A 164 -10.50 4.62 -26.30
CA HIS A 164 -10.39 3.21 -25.93
C HIS A 164 -11.49 2.80 -24.96
N ALA A 165 -12.14 1.65 -25.20
CA ALA A 165 -13.16 1.12 -24.30
C ALA A 165 -12.58 0.61 -22.96
N ASN A 166 -11.32 0.16 -22.98
CA ASN A 166 -10.56 -0.29 -21.81
C ASN A 166 -9.07 0.00 -22.02
N SER A 167 -8.27 -0.15 -20.97
CA SER A 167 -6.82 0.10 -20.98
C SER A 167 -5.99 -1.17 -21.19
N HIS A 168 -6.57 -2.25 -21.74
CA HIS A 168 -5.81 -3.45 -22.06
C HIS A 168 -4.86 -3.18 -23.23
N LEU A 169 -3.60 -3.58 -23.08
CA LEU A 169 -2.54 -3.34 -24.06
C LEU A 169 -1.88 -4.66 -24.45
N ALA A 170 -1.70 -4.87 -25.75
CA ALA A 170 -0.92 -5.99 -26.29
C ALA A 170 0.34 -5.46 -27.01
N ILE A 171 1.52 -5.93 -26.60
CA ILE A 171 2.81 -5.59 -27.23
C ILE A 171 3.30 -6.80 -28.02
N MET A 172 3.25 -6.73 -29.34
CA MET A 172 3.57 -7.83 -30.25
C MET A 172 4.77 -7.51 -31.14
N GLY A 173 5.56 -8.52 -31.48
CA GLY A 173 6.72 -8.36 -32.36
C GLY A 173 7.69 -9.54 -32.27
N LYS A 174 8.57 -9.68 -33.27
CA LYS A 174 9.58 -10.74 -33.32
C LYS A 174 10.55 -10.67 -32.11
N PRO A 175 11.25 -11.76 -31.74
CA PRO A 175 12.34 -11.67 -30.78
C PRO A 175 13.36 -10.58 -31.17
N GLY A 176 13.93 -9.87 -30.19
CA GLY A 176 14.95 -8.85 -30.42
C GLY A 176 14.46 -7.45 -30.82
N VAL A 177 13.17 -7.24 -31.10
CA VAL A 177 12.65 -5.91 -31.55
C VAL A 177 12.41 -4.89 -30.42
N GLY A 178 12.89 -5.16 -29.20
CA GLY A 178 12.77 -4.22 -28.08
C GLY A 178 11.46 -4.26 -27.27
N LYS A 179 10.67 -5.34 -27.35
CA LYS A 179 9.39 -5.48 -26.61
C LYS A 179 9.54 -5.26 -25.09
N THR A 180 10.50 -5.95 -24.47
CA THR A 180 10.77 -5.83 -23.02
C THR A 180 11.13 -4.38 -22.70
N GLN A 181 12.04 -3.77 -23.46
CA GLN A 181 12.45 -2.40 -23.22
C GLN A 181 11.32 -1.39 -23.35
N PHE A 182 10.43 -1.59 -24.33
CA PHE A 182 9.23 -0.79 -24.49
C PHE A 182 8.28 -0.92 -23.29
N LEU A 183 8.05 -2.14 -22.81
CA LEU A 183 7.22 -2.41 -21.64
C LEU A 183 7.80 -1.79 -20.35
N LEU A 184 9.09 -1.99 -20.08
CA LEU A 184 9.76 -1.42 -18.90
C LEU A 184 9.68 0.11 -18.89
N LYS A 185 9.86 0.74 -20.06
CA LYS A 185 9.69 2.17 -20.23
C LYS A 185 8.25 2.61 -19.93
N ILE A 186 7.24 1.95 -20.50
CA ILE A 186 5.82 2.28 -20.25
C ILE A 186 5.50 2.18 -18.76
N LEU A 187 5.90 1.08 -18.11
CA LEU A 187 5.66 0.87 -16.68
C LEU A 187 6.35 1.95 -15.84
N THR A 188 7.58 2.31 -16.19
CA THR A 188 8.33 3.38 -15.51
C THR A 188 7.63 4.73 -15.65
N ASP A 189 7.16 5.08 -16.84
CA ASP A 189 6.44 6.32 -17.08
C ASP A 189 5.11 6.37 -16.33
N ILE A 190 4.35 5.26 -16.30
CA ILE A 190 3.13 5.14 -15.49
C ILE A 190 3.46 5.45 -14.02
N ARG A 191 4.53 4.87 -13.48
CA ARG A 191 4.96 5.13 -12.10
C ARG A 191 5.30 6.59 -11.88
N ILE A 192 6.11 7.20 -12.74
CA ILE A 192 6.56 8.59 -12.55
C ILE A 192 5.39 9.57 -12.73
N GLN A 193 4.61 9.45 -13.80
CA GLN A 193 3.50 10.35 -14.10
C GLN A 193 2.36 10.26 -13.08
N SER A 194 2.12 9.07 -12.53
CA SER A 194 1.15 8.88 -11.44
C SER A 194 1.69 9.28 -10.05
N ASN A 195 2.90 9.87 -9.97
CA ASN A 195 3.59 10.13 -8.71
C ASN A 195 3.66 8.88 -7.80
N PHE A 196 3.97 7.73 -8.40
CA PHE A 196 4.07 6.42 -7.79
C PHE A 196 2.77 5.92 -7.13
N GLN A 197 1.62 6.43 -7.57
CA GLN A 197 0.32 6.01 -7.05
C GLN A 197 -0.28 4.83 -7.84
N THR A 198 -0.07 4.76 -9.15
CA THR A 198 -0.49 3.61 -9.97
C THR A 198 0.58 2.52 -9.86
N ASN A 199 0.18 1.34 -9.40
CA ASN A 199 1.09 0.21 -9.19
C ASN A 199 0.99 -0.82 -10.33
N PHE A 200 1.92 -1.77 -10.37
CA PHE A 200 1.86 -2.87 -11.32
C PHE A 200 2.46 -4.13 -10.72
N ILE A 201 2.06 -5.29 -11.23
CA ILE A 201 2.73 -6.56 -10.99
C ILE A 201 3.30 -7.06 -12.30
N TYR A 202 4.59 -7.34 -12.32
CA TYR A 202 5.31 -7.85 -13.47
C TYR A 202 5.71 -9.31 -13.22
N PHE A 203 5.26 -10.24 -14.06
CA PHE A 203 5.72 -11.62 -14.02
C PHE A 203 6.91 -11.80 -14.97
N ASP A 204 8.09 -12.07 -14.43
CA ASP A 204 9.29 -12.32 -15.21
C ASP A 204 9.43 -13.81 -15.51
N TYR A 205 9.06 -14.21 -16.73
CA TYR A 205 9.16 -15.58 -17.20
C TYR A 205 10.54 -15.93 -17.77
N LYS A 206 11.35 -14.91 -18.11
CA LYS A 206 12.65 -15.08 -18.77
C LYS A 206 13.82 -14.90 -17.79
N GLY A 207 13.60 -14.18 -16.70
CA GLY A 207 14.62 -13.80 -15.73
C GLY A 207 15.51 -12.65 -16.22
N ASP A 208 15.12 -11.96 -17.30
CA ASP A 208 15.94 -10.89 -17.90
C ASP A 208 15.67 -9.49 -17.29
N VAL A 209 14.65 -9.36 -16.44
CA VAL A 209 14.27 -8.08 -15.84
C VAL A 209 14.66 -7.99 -14.37
N VAL A 210 14.71 -9.10 -13.64
CA VAL A 210 15.06 -9.10 -12.21
C VAL A 210 16.45 -8.51 -11.94
N ASP A 211 17.40 -8.69 -12.85
CA ASP A 211 18.76 -8.13 -12.75
C ASP A 211 18.86 -6.66 -13.21
N ASN A 212 17.76 -6.05 -13.66
CA ASN A 212 17.74 -4.67 -14.14
C ASN A 212 17.57 -3.69 -12.97
N GLU A 213 18.65 -3.46 -12.22
CA GLU A 213 18.67 -2.57 -11.05
C GLU A 213 18.14 -1.15 -11.35
N GLN A 214 18.44 -0.63 -12.54
CA GLN A 214 17.98 0.70 -12.94
C GLN A 214 16.45 0.74 -13.04
N PHE A 215 15.83 -0.25 -13.67
CA PHE A 215 14.37 -0.35 -13.74
C PHE A 215 13.76 -0.50 -12.34
N LEU A 216 14.30 -1.43 -11.53
CA LEU A 216 13.81 -1.66 -10.17
C LEU A 216 13.83 -0.39 -9.32
N LYS A 217 14.94 0.37 -9.40
CA LYS A 217 15.13 1.61 -8.67
C LYS A 217 14.20 2.73 -9.15
N VAL A 218 14.17 2.99 -10.47
CA VAL A 218 13.40 4.12 -11.02
C VAL A 218 11.90 3.90 -10.87
N ALA A 219 11.41 2.69 -11.11
CA ALA A 219 9.99 2.35 -10.99
C ALA A 219 9.56 1.99 -9.54
N ARG A 220 10.51 1.93 -8.59
CA ARG A 220 10.30 1.52 -7.18
C ARG A 220 9.63 0.15 -7.09
N VAL A 221 10.24 -0.83 -7.72
CA VAL A 221 9.76 -2.21 -7.82
C VAL A 221 10.41 -3.05 -6.74
N GLN A 222 9.61 -3.88 -6.07
CA GLN A 222 10.10 -4.90 -5.15
C GLN A 222 10.20 -6.25 -5.89
N PRO A 223 11.40 -6.80 -6.10
CA PRO A 223 11.57 -8.10 -6.74
C PRO A 223 11.35 -9.26 -5.76
N PHE A 224 10.79 -10.35 -6.26
CA PHE A 224 10.61 -11.63 -5.59
C PHE A 224 11.07 -12.74 -6.53
N GLN A 225 12.19 -13.39 -6.20
CA GLN A 225 12.76 -14.47 -6.99
C GLN A 225 12.31 -15.81 -6.43
N LEU A 226 11.30 -16.43 -7.05
CA LEU A 226 10.73 -17.67 -6.53
C LEU A 226 11.68 -18.85 -6.72
N LEU A 227 11.69 -19.75 -5.73
CA LEU A 227 12.62 -20.88 -5.60
C LEU A 227 14.11 -20.49 -5.50
N GLN A 228 14.39 -19.20 -5.32
CA GLN A 228 15.74 -18.67 -5.22
C GLN A 228 15.85 -17.87 -3.92
N GLY A 229 16.93 -18.09 -3.16
CA GLY A 229 17.19 -17.32 -1.95
C GLY A 229 16.20 -17.51 -0.79
N GLY A 230 15.31 -18.52 -0.86
CA GLY A 230 14.37 -18.85 0.23
C GLY A 230 13.29 -17.79 0.47
N ILE A 231 12.99 -16.96 -0.53
CA ILE A 231 12.00 -15.88 -0.42
C ILE A 231 10.64 -16.38 -0.92
N SER A 232 9.64 -16.35 -0.06
CA SER A 232 8.24 -16.60 -0.42
C SER A 232 7.53 -15.31 -0.84
N LEU A 233 6.47 -15.42 -1.64
CA LEU A 233 5.58 -14.29 -1.87
C LEU A 233 4.84 -13.97 -0.57
N PRO A 234 4.86 -12.73 -0.07
CA PRO A 234 4.06 -12.32 1.08
C PRO A 234 2.59 -12.12 0.65
N ILE A 235 2.03 -13.09 -0.06
CA ILE A 235 0.67 -13.12 -0.60
C ILE A 235 0.09 -14.44 -0.14
N ASN A 236 -1.08 -14.39 0.52
CA ASN A 236 -1.88 -15.57 0.75
C ASN A 236 -3.06 -15.58 -0.26
N PRO A 237 -3.16 -16.59 -1.14
CA PRO A 237 -4.23 -16.66 -2.15
C PRO A 237 -5.64 -16.82 -1.59
N PHE A 238 -5.78 -17.18 -0.32
CA PHE A 238 -7.05 -17.47 0.37
C PHE A 238 -7.53 -16.30 1.24
N VAL A 239 -6.90 -15.13 1.16
CA VAL A 239 -7.44 -13.92 1.79
C VAL A 239 -8.64 -13.43 0.98
N LEU A 240 -9.78 -13.28 1.66
CA LEU A 240 -11.05 -12.84 1.08
C LEU A 240 -11.47 -11.47 1.62
N PRO A 241 -12.27 -10.70 0.86
CA PRO A 241 -12.83 -9.44 1.35
C PRO A 241 -13.83 -9.63 2.49
N ALA A 242 -14.51 -10.78 2.53
CA ALA A 242 -15.43 -11.20 3.56
C ALA A 242 -15.37 -12.73 3.72
N TYR A 243 -15.68 -13.22 4.92
CA TYR A 243 -15.62 -14.65 5.29
C TYR A 243 -17.01 -15.22 5.61
N ASP A 244 -18.05 -14.71 4.95
CA ASP A 244 -19.37 -15.35 4.99
C ASP A 244 -19.39 -16.64 4.17
N GLU A 245 -20.33 -17.53 4.49
CA GLU A 245 -20.43 -18.86 3.88
C GLU A 245 -20.56 -18.81 2.35
N GLN A 246 -21.29 -17.83 1.82
CA GLN A 246 -21.48 -17.68 0.37
C GLN A 246 -20.16 -17.30 -0.32
N THR A 247 -19.44 -16.30 0.21
CA THR A 247 -18.15 -15.85 -0.34
C THR A 247 -17.12 -16.97 -0.31
N ILE A 248 -17.05 -17.74 0.80
CA ILE A 248 -16.18 -18.91 0.92
C ILE A 248 -16.53 -19.96 -0.14
N ASN A 249 -17.82 -20.30 -0.27
CA ASN A 249 -18.29 -21.34 -1.19
C ASN A 249 -18.02 -21.00 -2.67
N VAL A 250 -18.24 -19.74 -3.07
CA VAL A 250 -17.93 -19.26 -4.41
C VAL A 250 -16.43 -19.30 -4.65
N SER A 251 -15.63 -18.76 -3.70
CA SER A 251 -14.17 -18.74 -3.85
C SER A 251 -13.56 -20.14 -3.93
N ALA A 252 -14.04 -21.10 -3.13
CA ALA A 252 -13.54 -22.48 -3.16
C ALA A 252 -13.80 -23.15 -4.52
N ARG A 253 -14.98 -22.92 -5.09
CA ARG A 253 -15.37 -23.46 -6.40
C ARG A 253 -14.59 -22.82 -7.54
N GLU A 254 -14.45 -21.50 -7.53
CA GLU A 254 -13.67 -20.75 -8.53
C GLU A 254 -12.21 -21.20 -8.54
N LYS A 255 -11.57 -21.27 -7.37
CA LYS A 255 -10.18 -21.75 -7.26
C LYS A 255 -10.05 -23.17 -7.80
N SER A 256 -10.96 -24.06 -7.46
CA SER A 256 -10.91 -25.44 -7.92
C SER A 256 -11.11 -25.58 -9.43
N GLU A 257 -11.98 -24.77 -10.04
CA GLU A 257 -12.11 -24.68 -11.50
C GLU A 257 -10.82 -24.22 -12.16
N SER A 258 -10.21 -23.17 -11.63
CA SER A 258 -9.03 -22.58 -12.22
C SER A 258 -7.80 -23.47 -12.08
N PHE A 259 -7.63 -24.10 -10.92
CA PHE A 259 -6.61 -25.14 -10.72
C PHE A 259 -6.76 -26.25 -11.75
N ALA A 260 -7.98 -26.73 -12.00
CA ALA A 260 -8.23 -27.78 -12.98
C ALA A 260 -8.00 -27.33 -14.43
N SER A 261 -8.28 -26.07 -14.76
CA SER A 261 -8.03 -25.54 -16.11
C SER A 261 -6.55 -25.31 -16.42
N ILE A 262 -5.75 -24.96 -15.40
CA ILE A 262 -4.30 -24.76 -15.53
C ILE A 262 -3.54 -26.09 -15.47
N ASN A 263 -3.98 -26.99 -14.60
CA ASN A 263 -3.42 -28.33 -14.48
C ASN A 263 -4.40 -29.38 -15.01
N ALA A 264 -4.25 -29.70 -16.29
CA ALA A 264 -5.10 -30.66 -17.01
C ALA A 264 -5.14 -32.07 -16.41
N LYS A 265 -4.31 -32.37 -15.40
CA LYS A 265 -4.33 -33.64 -14.66
C LYS A 265 -5.42 -33.70 -13.57
N LEU A 266 -6.13 -32.61 -13.27
CA LEU A 266 -7.19 -32.60 -12.27
C LEU A 266 -8.56 -32.84 -12.93
N GLY A 267 -9.14 -34.00 -12.66
CA GLY A 267 -10.48 -34.36 -13.10
C GLY A 267 -11.59 -33.85 -12.16
N VAL A 268 -12.83 -34.19 -12.49
CA VAL A 268 -14.03 -33.77 -11.74
C VAL A 268 -13.97 -34.20 -10.26
N VAL A 269 -13.45 -35.41 -10.00
CA VAL A 269 -13.31 -35.94 -8.63
C VAL A 269 -12.28 -35.14 -7.84
N GLN A 270 -11.09 -34.90 -8.41
CA GLN A 270 -10.06 -34.08 -7.76
C GLN A 270 -10.56 -32.66 -7.47
N LYS A 271 -11.26 -32.05 -8.42
CA LYS A 271 -11.86 -30.72 -8.27
C LYS A 271 -12.87 -30.67 -7.12
N GLY A 272 -13.73 -31.69 -7.01
CA GLY A 272 -14.68 -31.82 -5.90
C GLY A 272 -13.96 -31.92 -4.55
N ALA A 273 -12.98 -32.82 -4.46
CA ALA A 273 -12.17 -32.98 -3.25
C ALA A 273 -11.44 -31.70 -2.85
N PHE A 274 -10.87 -30.98 -3.82
CA PHE A 274 -10.18 -29.71 -3.55
C PHE A 274 -11.15 -28.62 -3.07
N THR A 275 -12.35 -28.55 -3.64
CA THR A 275 -13.39 -27.60 -3.21
C THR A 275 -13.76 -27.82 -1.75
N GLU A 276 -13.98 -29.08 -1.36
CA GLU A 276 -14.32 -29.43 0.02
C GLU A 276 -13.14 -29.22 0.98
N ALA A 277 -11.91 -29.55 0.56
CA ALA A 277 -10.71 -29.28 1.35
C ALA A 277 -10.53 -27.79 1.65
N ILE A 278 -10.74 -26.92 0.66
CA ILE A 278 -10.70 -25.46 0.86
C ILE A 278 -11.76 -25.02 1.88
N ARG A 279 -13.01 -25.51 1.76
CA ARG A 279 -14.09 -25.15 2.70
C ARG A 279 -13.79 -25.58 4.13
N ALA A 280 -13.36 -26.82 4.30
CA ALA A 280 -12.96 -27.36 5.59
C ALA A 280 -11.76 -26.57 6.18
N ALA A 281 -10.83 -26.10 5.33
CA ALA A 281 -9.71 -25.27 5.77
C ALA A 281 -10.16 -23.90 6.30
N TYR A 282 -11.14 -23.25 5.65
CA TYR A 282 -11.74 -22.04 6.22
C TYR A 282 -12.46 -22.32 7.54
N ALA A 283 -13.22 -23.42 7.63
CA ALA A 283 -13.91 -23.80 8.87
C ALA A 283 -12.93 -24.02 10.04
N LYS A 284 -11.79 -24.70 9.79
CA LYS A 284 -10.70 -24.89 10.77
C LYS A 284 -10.15 -23.55 11.30
N ARG A 285 -10.17 -22.49 10.48
CA ARG A 285 -9.58 -21.18 10.78
C ARG A 285 -10.59 -20.13 11.25
N GLN A 286 -11.89 -20.42 11.24
CA GLN A 286 -12.96 -19.44 11.47
C GLN A 286 -12.79 -18.63 12.77
N ASP A 287 -12.42 -19.30 13.87
CA ASP A 287 -12.26 -18.68 15.19
C ASP A 287 -10.82 -18.23 15.51
N THR A 288 -9.96 -18.13 14.49
CA THR A 288 -8.58 -17.68 14.64
C THR A 288 -8.41 -16.22 14.20
N PRO A 289 -7.38 -15.48 14.70
CA PRO A 289 -7.12 -14.11 14.25
C PRO A 289 -6.88 -13.97 12.74
N ALA A 290 -6.45 -15.05 12.08
CA ALA A 290 -6.29 -15.14 10.64
C ALA A 290 -7.30 -16.16 10.08
N SER A 291 -8.54 -15.71 9.82
CA SER A 291 -9.68 -16.54 9.38
C SER A 291 -9.56 -17.11 7.95
N TYR A 292 -8.35 -17.20 7.42
CA TYR A 292 -8.03 -17.72 6.10
C TYR A 292 -6.98 -18.84 6.19
N PRO A 293 -7.10 -19.91 5.40
CA PRO A 293 -6.11 -20.99 5.37
C PRO A 293 -4.86 -20.61 4.56
N ASP A 294 -3.85 -21.47 4.60
CA ASP A 294 -2.75 -21.49 3.63
C ASP A 294 -2.72 -22.84 2.87
N PHE A 295 -1.70 -23.06 2.05
CA PHE A 295 -1.55 -24.35 1.34
C PHE A 295 -1.25 -25.53 2.27
N GLN A 296 -0.61 -25.29 3.43
CA GLN A 296 -0.32 -26.33 4.40
C GLN A 296 -1.62 -26.85 5.03
N ASP A 297 -2.51 -25.94 5.46
CA ASP A 297 -3.83 -26.28 5.98
C ASP A 297 -4.63 -27.12 4.99
N ILE A 298 -4.62 -26.73 3.72
CA ILE A 298 -5.40 -27.40 2.68
C ILE A 298 -4.80 -28.77 2.34
N LEU A 299 -3.47 -28.89 2.30
CA LEU A 299 -2.78 -30.16 2.11
C LEU A 299 -3.11 -31.14 3.24
N GLU A 300 -2.99 -30.69 4.50
CA GLU A 300 -3.30 -31.52 5.68
C GLU A 300 -4.73 -32.06 5.61
N ILE A 301 -5.69 -31.20 5.31
CA ILE A 301 -7.11 -31.57 5.23
C ILE A 301 -7.37 -32.51 4.05
N ALA A 302 -6.83 -32.20 2.86
CA ALA A 302 -7.01 -33.04 1.69
C ALA A 302 -6.40 -34.44 1.90
N SER A 303 -5.21 -34.52 2.51
CA SER A 303 -4.58 -35.79 2.86
C SER A 303 -5.42 -36.59 3.86
N ALA A 304 -5.91 -35.96 4.94
CA ALA A 304 -6.78 -36.63 5.91
C ALA A 304 -8.07 -37.17 5.26
N MET A 305 -8.72 -36.38 4.38
CA MET A 305 -9.89 -36.83 3.63
C MET A 305 -9.59 -38.07 2.76
N TYR A 306 -8.41 -38.13 2.15
CA TYR A 306 -8.01 -39.27 1.32
C TYR A 306 -7.73 -40.51 2.16
N GLU A 307 -7.08 -40.34 3.32
CA GLU A 307 -6.83 -41.42 4.27
C GLU A 307 -8.14 -42.02 4.81
N ASP A 308 -9.09 -41.17 5.22
CA ASP A 308 -10.42 -41.60 5.71
C ASP A 308 -11.20 -42.40 4.66
N ASP A 309 -11.06 -42.01 3.38
CA ASP A 309 -11.68 -42.70 2.25
C ASP A 309 -10.88 -43.92 1.73
N ASN A 310 -9.76 -44.28 2.37
CA ASN A 310 -8.79 -45.29 1.88
C ASN A 310 -8.34 -45.05 0.42
N LYS A 311 -8.26 -43.78 0.03
CA LYS A 311 -7.86 -43.34 -1.31
C LYS A 311 -6.34 -43.11 -1.35
N LYS A 312 -5.70 -43.53 -2.44
CA LYS A 312 -4.27 -43.24 -2.68
C LYS A 312 -4.08 -41.79 -3.14
N ASP A 313 -2.93 -41.23 -2.83
CA ASP A 313 -2.46 -39.95 -3.38
C ASP A 313 -2.64 -39.91 -4.90
N ASP A 314 -3.20 -38.82 -5.40
CA ASP A 314 -3.37 -38.55 -6.81
C ASP A 314 -2.80 -37.17 -7.18
N SER A 315 -3.08 -36.72 -8.41
CA SER A 315 -2.60 -35.45 -8.93
C SER A 315 -2.99 -34.23 -8.09
N LEU A 316 -4.06 -34.28 -7.30
CA LEU A 316 -4.39 -33.20 -6.38
C LEU A 316 -3.39 -33.12 -5.24
N ILE A 317 -3.12 -34.24 -4.57
CA ILE A 317 -2.22 -34.31 -3.42
C ILE A 317 -0.79 -33.95 -3.85
N GLU A 318 -0.33 -34.43 -5.02
CA GLU A 318 0.97 -34.06 -5.56
C GLU A 318 1.12 -32.54 -5.75
N VAL A 319 0.12 -31.89 -6.35
CA VAL A 319 0.16 -30.44 -6.61
C VAL A 319 0.07 -29.62 -5.33
N LEU A 320 -0.76 -30.05 -4.37
CA LEU A 320 -0.84 -29.39 -3.06
C LEU A 320 0.46 -29.52 -2.29
N ARG A 321 1.11 -30.70 -2.37
CA ARG A 321 2.44 -30.93 -1.79
C ARG A 321 3.48 -30.02 -2.41
N ASP A 322 3.54 -29.92 -3.74
CA ASP A 322 4.45 -28.98 -4.42
C ASP A 322 4.22 -27.52 -3.98
N LEU A 323 2.95 -27.09 -3.86
CA LEU A 323 2.62 -25.71 -3.46
C LEU A 323 2.96 -25.42 -1.99
N ALA A 324 2.81 -26.40 -1.11
CA ALA A 324 3.12 -26.28 0.31
C ALA A 324 4.64 -26.35 0.56
N ASP A 325 5.33 -27.30 -0.07
CA ASP A 325 6.75 -27.59 0.16
C ASP A 325 7.68 -26.55 -0.48
N PHE A 326 7.31 -25.99 -1.63
CA PHE A 326 8.14 -25.00 -2.32
C PHE A 326 8.11 -23.59 -1.71
N ASP A 327 7.33 -23.38 -0.64
CA ASP A 327 7.24 -22.11 0.09
C ASP A 327 6.99 -20.91 -0.84
N LEU A 328 6.11 -21.09 -1.83
CA LEU A 328 5.88 -20.09 -2.89
C LEU A 328 5.08 -18.89 -2.39
N PHE A 329 4.21 -19.13 -1.41
CA PHE A 329 3.25 -18.17 -0.88
C PHE A 329 3.40 -18.04 0.63
N TRP A 330 2.75 -17.01 1.18
CA TRP A 330 2.71 -16.80 2.61
C TRP A 330 2.03 -17.99 3.29
N LYS A 331 2.60 -18.43 4.43
CA LYS A 331 2.06 -19.48 5.29
C LYS A 331 1.96 -19.03 6.73
N HIS A 332 1.06 -19.66 7.49
CA HIS A 332 0.91 -19.46 8.92
C HIS A 332 2.24 -19.74 9.63
N GLY A 333 2.60 -18.85 10.56
CA GLY A 333 3.90 -18.88 11.25
C GLY A 333 5.01 -18.06 10.57
N SER A 334 4.76 -17.47 9.40
CA SER A 334 5.67 -16.47 8.80
C SER A 334 5.80 -15.23 9.71
N GLU A 335 6.99 -14.64 9.78
CA GLU A 335 7.28 -13.49 10.66
C GLU A 335 6.41 -12.26 10.38
N ASN A 336 6.14 -12.00 9.10
CA ASN A 336 5.34 -10.86 8.65
C ASN A 336 3.98 -11.34 8.15
N PRO A 337 2.89 -10.58 8.39
CA PRO A 337 1.58 -10.89 7.81
C PRO A 337 1.59 -10.78 6.27
N PRO A 338 0.64 -11.42 5.57
CA PRO A 338 0.53 -11.26 4.13
C PRO A 338 0.18 -9.81 3.78
N ILE A 339 0.52 -9.40 2.55
CA ILE A 339 0.15 -8.08 2.01
C ILE A 339 -1.38 -7.96 2.03
N ASP A 340 -1.87 -6.96 2.76
CA ASP A 340 -3.29 -6.64 2.88
C ASP A 340 -3.90 -6.19 1.55
N ARG A 341 -3.23 -5.25 0.87
CA ARG A 341 -3.66 -4.67 -0.42
C ARG A 341 -2.57 -4.80 -1.47
N LEU A 342 -2.70 -5.81 -2.30
CA LEU A 342 -1.77 -6.09 -3.39
C LEU A 342 -1.80 -4.98 -4.45
N THR A 343 -2.97 -4.35 -4.66
CA THR A 343 -3.16 -3.16 -5.51
C THR A 343 -2.29 -1.94 -5.12
N ASN A 344 -1.77 -1.90 -3.88
CA ASN A 344 -0.91 -0.82 -3.38
C ASN A 344 0.60 -1.13 -3.46
N ARG A 345 1.00 -2.13 -4.25
CA ARG A 345 2.38 -2.61 -4.31
C ARG A 345 2.83 -2.76 -5.76
N THR A 346 4.03 -2.29 -6.05
CA THR A 346 4.71 -2.55 -7.31
C THR A 346 5.67 -3.71 -7.15
N LEU A 347 5.33 -4.84 -7.76
CA LEU A 347 6.04 -6.09 -7.59
C LEU A 347 6.62 -6.60 -8.92
N LEU A 348 7.80 -7.20 -8.85
CA LEU A 348 8.31 -8.09 -9.88
C LEU A 348 8.36 -9.49 -9.28
N ILE A 349 7.65 -10.42 -9.90
CA ILE A 349 7.61 -11.82 -9.49
C ILE A 349 8.35 -12.61 -10.56
N ASP A 350 9.56 -13.04 -10.22
CA ASP A 350 10.40 -13.82 -11.09
C ASP A 350 10.08 -15.31 -10.92
N VAL A 351 9.57 -15.90 -12.01
CA VAL A 351 9.14 -17.30 -12.12
C VAL A 351 10.04 -18.08 -13.07
N HIS A 352 11.15 -17.51 -13.55
CA HIS A 352 11.97 -18.14 -14.60
C HIS A 352 12.55 -19.48 -14.14
N ALA A 353 13.01 -19.57 -12.89
CA ALA A 353 13.64 -20.75 -12.30
C ALA A 353 12.66 -21.89 -11.97
N MET A 354 11.34 -21.62 -11.98
CA MET A 354 10.35 -22.63 -11.65
C MET A 354 10.24 -23.68 -12.77
N PRO A 355 10.33 -24.99 -12.50
CA PRO A 355 10.16 -25.99 -13.55
C PRO A 355 8.68 -26.26 -13.88
N VAL A 356 7.80 -26.08 -12.89
CA VAL A 356 6.35 -26.33 -12.95
C VAL A 356 5.59 -25.22 -12.21
N LEU A 357 4.26 -25.20 -12.31
CA LEU A 357 3.36 -24.31 -11.56
C LEU A 357 3.46 -22.80 -11.85
N LYS A 358 4.31 -22.34 -12.78
CA LYS A 358 4.43 -20.90 -13.16
C LYS A 358 3.07 -20.25 -13.41
N GLU A 359 2.27 -20.87 -14.27
CA GLU A 359 0.95 -20.34 -14.64
C GLU A 359 -0.02 -20.36 -13.48
N LEU A 360 0.12 -21.35 -12.58
CA LEU A 360 -0.72 -21.44 -11.39
C LEU A 360 -0.39 -20.33 -10.39
N VAL A 361 0.90 -20.05 -10.18
CA VAL A 361 1.34 -18.93 -9.33
C VAL A 361 0.85 -17.61 -9.90
N ALA A 362 1.07 -17.37 -11.19
CA ALA A 362 0.63 -16.15 -11.85
C ALA A 362 -0.90 -15.98 -11.74
N TYR A 363 -1.65 -17.05 -11.99
CA TYR A 363 -3.10 -17.06 -11.85
C TYR A 363 -3.54 -16.69 -10.43
N LEU A 364 -2.98 -17.33 -9.39
CA LEU A 364 -3.37 -17.10 -8.00
C LEU A 364 -3.15 -15.65 -7.56
N VAL A 365 -2.05 -15.05 -8.02
CA VAL A 365 -1.75 -13.62 -7.78
C VAL A 365 -2.75 -12.74 -8.53
N ILE A 366 -3.02 -13.01 -9.82
CA ILE A 366 -3.99 -12.24 -10.62
C ILE A 366 -5.41 -12.35 -10.02
N GLU A 367 -5.82 -13.54 -9.59
CA GLU A 367 -7.12 -13.79 -8.96
C GLU A 367 -7.26 -12.97 -7.67
N ARG A 368 -6.19 -12.93 -6.83
CA ARG A 368 -6.17 -12.11 -5.62
C ARG A 368 -6.36 -10.63 -5.93
N ILE A 369 -5.66 -10.10 -6.94
CA ILE A 369 -5.84 -8.71 -7.40
C ILE A 369 -7.26 -8.48 -7.90
N TYR A 370 -7.79 -9.40 -8.71
CA TYR A 370 -9.13 -9.29 -9.28
C TYR A 370 -10.19 -9.18 -8.18
N LYS A 371 -10.12 -10.04 -7.16
CA LYS A 371 -11.03 -10.00 -6.00
C LYS A 371 -10.90 -8.70 -5.21
N GLU A 372 -9.68 -8.20 -5.01
CA GLU A 372 -9.48 -6.87 -4.42
C GLU A 372 -10.15 -5.78 -5.27
N MET A 373 -9.87 -5.75 -6.58
CA MET A 373 -10.38 -4.71 -7.48
C MET A 373 -11.91 -4.75 -7.62
N ALA A 374 -12.53 -5.94 -7.64
CA ALA A 374 -13.98 -6.11 -7.73
C ALA A 374 -14.71 -5.59 -6.50
N SER A 375 -14.05 -5.52 -5.34
CA SER A 375 -14.61 -4.94 -4.11
C SER A 375 -14.57 -3.41 -4.08
N LEU A 376 -13.80 -2.79 -4.98
CA LEU A 376 -13.66 -1.34 -5.04
C LEU A 376 -14.76 -0.73 -5.92
N PRO A 377 -15.19 0.52 -5.64
CA PRO A 377 -16.12 1.22 -6.54
C PRO A 377 -15.47 1.43 -7.91
N ASP A 378 -16.27 1.70 -8.94
CA ASP A 378 -15.76 2.01 -10.28
C ASP A 378 -14.70 3.12 -10.26
N SER A 379 -13.72 3.01 -11.17
CA SER A 379 -12.74 4.08 -11.37
C SER A 379 -13.42 5.35 -11.87
N PRO A 380 -13.20 6.51 -11.22
CA PRO A 380 -13.79 7.76 -11.67
C PRO A 380 -13.27 8.11 -13.07
N VAL A 381 -14.15 8.73 -13.85
CA VAL A 381 -13.87 9.26 -15.19
C VAL A 381 -14.01 10.77 -15.14
N GLU A 382 -12.92 11.47 -15.45
CA GLU A 382 -12.89 12.94 -15.49
C GLU A 382 -12.36 13.39 -16.85
N ASP A 383 -13.07 14.31 -17.50
CA ASP A 383 -12.77 14.84 -18.85
C ASP A 383 -12.66 13.76 -19.96
N GLY A 384 -13.24 12.58 -19.73
CA GLY A 384 -13.13 11.42 -20.63
C GLY A 384 -11.87 10.56 -20.39
N ASN A 385 -11.16 10.77 -19.28
CA ASN A 385 -10.04 9.93 -18.86
C ASN A 385 -10.44 9.13 -17.62
N ARG A 386 -10.34 7.80 -17.70
CA ARG A 386 -10.59 6.89 -16.58
C ARG A 386 -9.36 6.81 -15.69
N THR A 387 -9.54 6.79 -14.39
CA THR A 387 -8.43 6.49 -13.49
C THR A 387 -7.90 5.07 -13.69
N ILE A 388 -6.58 4.92 -13.85
CA ILE A 388 -5.87 3.64 -13.69
C ILE A 388 -5.44 3.50 -12.22
N ARG A 389 -5.77 2.37 -11.61
CA ARG A 389 -5.45 2.03 -10.21
C ARG A 389 -4.26 1.09 -10.17
#